data_AF-A0A967I6R9-F1
#
_entry.id   AF-A0A967I6R9-F1
#
_cell.length_a   1.000
_cell.length_b   1.000
_cell.length_c   1.000
_cell.angle_alpha   90.00
_cell.angle_beta   90.00
_cell.angle_gamma   90.00
#
_symmetry.space_group_name_H-M   'P 1'
#
loop_
_entity.id
_entity.type
_entity.pdbx_description
1 polymer ?
#
loop_
_entity_poly.entity_id
_entity_poly.type
_entity_poly.pdbx_seq_one_letter_code
_entity_poly.pdbx_strand_id
1 'polypeptide(L)' 'MIDLEAYPFRDFYGRVKQVGTVTTRGADNGHTSPSRLKSAVERVPVRISIDNPPATITPGMRGNVNIRIYDNIKLWSR' A
#
# COMPACT_ATOMS: atom_id res chain seq x y z
N MET A 1 -7.50 7.38 -3.07
CA MET A 1 -8.68 6.97 -2.27
C MET A 1 -8.24 5.79 -1.42
N ILE A 2 -8.62 5.78 -0.16
CA ILE A 2 -8.26 4.76 0.82
C ILE A 2 -9.56 4.33 1.50
N ASP A 3 -9.92 3.06 1.36
CA ASP A 3 -11.15 2.49 1.90
C ASP A 3 -10.77 1.51 3.00
N LEU A 4 -11.05 1.87 4.25
CA LEU A 4 -10.71 1.05 5.41
C LEU A 4 -11.86 0.11 5.72
N GLU A 5 -11.59 -1.20 5.86
CA GLU A 5 -12.61 -2.21 6.14
C GLU A 5 -13.41 -1.91 7.41
N ALA A 6 -12.76 -1.31 8.42
CA ALA A 6 -13.37 -0.92 9.69
C ALA A 6 -14.31 0.32 9.58
N TYR A 7 -14.28 1.04 8.45
CA TYR A 7 -15.04 2.27 8.23
C TYR A 7 -15.76 2.23 6.87
N PRO A 8 -16.73 1.32 6.66
CA PRO A 8 -17.27 0.98 5.34
C PRO A 8 -18.05 2.11 4.64
N PHE A 9 -18.42 3.16 5.38
CA PHE A 9 -19.22 4.28 4.86
C PHE A 9 -18.43 5.60 4.84
N ARG A 10 -17.09 5.54 4.89
CA ARG A 10 -16.23 6.72 4.92
C ARG A 10 -15.04 6.55 4.00
N ASP A 11 -14.83 7.55 3.16
CA ASP A 11 -13.68 7.61 2.28
C ASP A 11 -12.53 8.41 2.90
N PHE A 12 -11.32 7.88 2.72
CA PHE A 12 -10.09 8.53 3.15
C PHE A 12 -9.20 8.90 1.95
N TYR A 13 -8.40 9.94 2.14
CA TYR A 13 -7.53 10.53 1.14
C TYR A 13 -6.14 10.74 1.74
N GLY A 14 -5.15 10.78 0.86
CA GLY A 14 -3.77 10.78 1.30
C GLY A 14 -2.80 10.90 0.14
N ARG A 15 -1.52 11.00 0.49
CA ARG A 15 -0.41 11.17 -0.46
C ARG A 15 0.69 10.15 -0.19
N VAL A 16 1.28 9.65 -1.26
CA VAL A 16 2.49 8.82 -1.15
C VAL A 16 3.62 9.70 -0.62
N LYS A 17 4.28 9.25 0.45
CA LYS A 17 5.42 9.93 1.05
C LYS A 17 6.74 9.27 0.71
N GLN A 18 6.74 7.95 0.57
CA GLN A 18 7.95 7.18 0.30
C GLN A 18 7.60 5.91 -0.49
N VAL A 19 8.41 5.63 -1.50
CA VAL A 19 8.44 4.35 -2.21
C VAL A 19 9.73 3.65 -1.81
N GLY A 20 9.63 2.43 -1.26
CA GLY A 20 10.79 1.64 -0.86
C GLY A 20 11.42 0.89 -2.03
N THR A 21 12.39 0.03 -1.72
CA THR A 21 13.03 -0.86 -2.70
C THR A 21 12.26 -2.17 -2.87
N VAL A 22 12.42 -2.84 -4.02
CA VAL A 22 11.77 -4.13 -4.31
C VAL A 22 12.12 -5.16 -3.24
N THR A 23 11.11 -5.82 -2.70
CA THR A 23 11.24 -6.94 -1.76
C THR A 23 10.75 -8.22 -2.42
N THR A 24 11.56 -9.28 -2.38
CA THR A 24 11.21 -10.63 -2.88
C THR A 24 10.30 -11.40 -1.90
N ARG A 25 10.07 -10.83 -0.72
CA ARG A 25 9.11 -11.30 0.29
C ARG A 25 8.05 -10.22 0.44
N GLY A 26 6.78 -10.61 0.42
CA GLY A 26 5.72 -9.73 0.88
C GLY A 26 6.05 -9.25 2.30
N ALA A 27 5.60 -8.05 2.66
CA ALA A 27 5.61 -7.59 4.05
C ALA A 27 4.63 -8.47 4.86
N ASP A 28 4.96 -9.74 5.03
CA ASP A 28 4.23 -10.68 5.87
C ASP A 28 4.71 -10.46 7.29
N ASN A 29 3.75 -10.10 8.15
CA ASN A 29 3.87 -10.27 9.57
C ASN A 29 4.06 -11.78 9.84
N GLY A 30 5.33 -12.17 9.93
CA GLY A 30 5.87 -13.39 10.51
C GLY A 30 5.10 -14.68 10.29
N HIS A 31 5.40 -15.44 9.23
CA HIS A 31 5.37 -16.91 9.28
C HIS A 31 6.36 -17.48 8.25
N THR A 32 7.51 -17.96 8.72
CA THR A 32 8.40 -18.84 7.95
C THR A 32 7.81 -20.24 7.88
N SER A 33 7.07 -20.55 6.81
CA SER A 33 6.75 -21.93 6.45
C SER A 33 7.60 -22.36 5.23
N PRO A 34 8.37 -23.46 5.31
CA PRO A 34 9.23 -23.90 4.23
C PRO A 34 8.48 -24.93 3.38
N SER A 35 7.72 -24.51 2.38
CA SER A 35 7.34 -25.45 1.32
C SER A 35 6.72 -24.77 0.10
N ARG A 36 7.20 -25.21 -1.07
CA ARG A 36 6.73 -24.95 -2.44
C ARG A 36 7.19 -23.65 -3.08
N LEU A 37 8.11 -23.81 -4.04
CA LEU A 37 8.33 -22.96 -5.21
C LEU A 37 6.98 -22.43 -5.73
N LYS A 38 6.61 -21.24 -5.30
CA LYS A 38 5.60 -20.40 -5.94
C LYS A 38 6.35 -19.16 -6.39
N SER A 39 6.17 -18.81 -7.67
CA SER A 39 6.66 -17.60 -8.33
C SER A 39 6.98 -16.51 -7.32
N ALA A 40 8.25 -16.13 -7.20
CA ALA A 40 8.66 -15.06 -6.30
C ALA A 40 7.89 -13.79 -6.69
N VAL A 41 6.89 -13.41 -5.88
CA VAL A 41 6.12 -12.20 -6.12
C VAL A 41 6.94 -11.06 -5.56
N GLU A 42 7.57 -10.31 -6.45
CA GLU A 42 8.24 -9.06 -6.11
C GLU A 42 7.20 -8.00 -5.77
N ARG A 43 7.43 -7.30 -4.67
CA ARG A 43 6.56 -6.20 -4.22
C ARG A 43 7.40 -4.99 -3.87
N VAL A 44 6.83 -3.80 -4.04
CA VAL A 44 7.45 -2.54 -3.62
C VAL A 44 6.63 -1.97 -2.46
N PRO A 45 7.20 -1.83 -1.25
CA PRO A 45 6.49 -1.23 -0.13
C PRO A 45 6.32 0.27 -0.38
N VAL A 46 5.11 0.78 -0.11
CA VAL A 46 4.76 2.20 -0.25
C VAL A 46 4.25 2.73 1.07
N ARG A 47 4.75 3.88 1.51
CA ARG A 47 4.26 4.59 2.69
C ARG A 47 3.38 5.76 2.27
N ILE A 48 2.18 5.80 2.81
CA ILE A 48 1.13 6.78 2.47
C ILE A 48 0.76 7.54 3.75
N SER A 49 0.72 8.87 3.70
CA SER A 49 0.09 9.67 4.75
C SER A 49 -1.41 9.77 4.49
N ILE A 50 -2.23 9.64 5.53
CA ILE A 50 -3.68 9.90 5.44
C ILE A 50 -3.91 11.35 5.84
N ASP A 51 -4.49 12.14 4.93
CA ASP A 51 -4.68 13.58 5.10
C ASP A 51 -5.94 13.88 5.94
N ASN A 52 -6.93 12.97 5.95
CA ASN A 52 -8.16 13.08 6.74
C ASN A 52 -8.38 11.82 7.62
N PRO A 53 -7.49 11.48 8.56
CA PRO A 53 -7.50 10.18 9.23
C PRO A 53 -8.81 9.88 9.98
N PRO A 54 -9.18 8.58 10.12
CA PRO A 54 -10.26 8.19 11.02
C PRO A 54 -9.92 8.56 12.47
N ALA A 55 -10.95 8.61 13.32
CA ALA A 55 -10.78 8.91 14.75
C ALA A 55 -9.87 7.88 15.45
N THR A 56 -9.82 6.65 14.95
CA THR A 56 -8.93 5.61 15.48
C THR A 56 -8.36 4.77 14.33
N ILE A 57 -7.05 4.56 14.35
CA ILE A 57 -6.35 3.63 13.46
C ILE A 57 -5.53 2.68 14.33
N THR A 58 -5.57 1.39 14.01
CA THR A 58 -4.85 0.36 14.76
C THR A 58 -3.85 -0.36 13.86
N PRO A 59 -2.67 -0.75 14.37
CA PRO A 59 -1.74 -1.58 13.62
C PRO A 59 -2.42 -2.86 13.12
N GLY A 60 -2.18 -3.23 11.86
CA GLY A 60 -2.80 -4.40 11.23
C GLY A 60 -4.16 -4.16 10.59
N MET A 61 -4.75 -2.96 10.76
CA MET A 61 -5.96 -2.57 10.04
C MET A 61 -5.76 -2.62 8.52
N ARG A 62 -6.70 -3.25 7.83
CA ARG A 62 -6.66 -3.47 6.38
C ARG A 62 -7.57 -2.49 5.64
N GLY A 63 -7.26 -2.30 4.38
CA GLY A 63 -8.04 -1.46 3.49
C GLY A 63 -7.58 -1.57 2.06
N ASN A 64 -8.43 -1.09 1.16
CA ASN A 64 -8.14 -0.98 -0.25
C ASN A 64 -7.60 0.42 -0.55
N VAL A 65 -6.65 0.52 -1.47
CA VAL A 65 -6.06 1.79 -1.87
C VAL A 65 -6.08 1.93 -3.38
N ASN A 66 -6.54 3.09 -3.85
CA ASN A 66 -6.39 3.51 -5.24
C ASN A 66 -5.40 4.68 -5.29
N ILE A 67 -4.23 4.43 -5.90
CA ILE A 67 -3.12 5.37 -6.01
C ILE A 67 -3.12 5.95 -7.43
N ARG A 68 -3.27 7.28 -7.53
CA ARG A 68 -3.10 8.01 -8.78
C ARG A 68 -1.61 8.22 -9.05
N ILE A 69 -1.16 7.91 -10.26
CA ILE A 69 0.25 7.97 -10.65
C ILE A 69 0.57 9.11 -11.64
N TYR A 70 -0.43 9.89 -12.04
CA TYR A 70 -0.37 10.73 -13.25
C TYR A 70 0.52 11.98 -13.16
N ASP A 71 0.73 12.57 -11.99
CA ASP A 71 1.39 13.89 -11.90
C ASP A 71 2.89 13.86 -12.24
N ASN A 72 3.53 12.69 -12.28
CA ASN A 72 4.97 12.55 -12.55
C ASN A 72 5.32 11.56 -13.67
N ILE A 73 4.33 11.05 -14.41
CA ILE A 73 4.64 10.20 -15.56
C ILE A 73 4.91 11.12 -16.74
N LYS A 74 6.19 11.35 -17.05
CA LYS A 74 6.58 11.87 -18.36
C LYS A 74 6.22 10.81 -19.39
N LEU A 75 5.03 10.94 -20.00
CA LEU A 75 4.59 9.98 -21.01
C LEU A 75 5.41 10.09 -22.31
N TRP A 76 6.07 11.23 -22.57
CA TRP A 76 6.98 11.42 -23.72
C TRP A 76 8.04 12.50 -23.41
N SER A 77 9.30 12.24 -23.79
CA SER A 77 10.37 13.24 -23.92
C SER A 77 10.57 13.47 -25.41
N ARG A 78 10.51 14.72 -25.87
CA ARG A 78 10.92 15.10 -27.22
C ARG A 78 12.41 15.39 -27.27
#